data_AF-N6UH28-F1
#
_entry.id   AF-N6UH28-F1
#
_cell.length_a   1.000
_cell.length_b   1.000
_cell.length_c   1.000
_cell.angle_alpha   90.00
_cell.angle_beta   90.00
_cell.angle_gamma   90.00
#
_symmetry.space_group_name_H-M   'P 1'
#
loop_
_entity.id
_entity.type
_entity.pdbx_description
1 polymer ?
#
loop_
_entity_poly.entity_id
_entity_poly.type
_entity_poly.pdbx_seq_one_letter_code
_entity_poly.pdbx_strand_id
1 'polypeptide(L)'
;MENYWLLLPLFAAICAQNGASQDQLYPEEDGPQSLDEQLKTLEKQFANHLGIDRYTPMGVLQFKNLLSTAGILEDLNTRALEVPDRIICGACQALIRNLQTHSISVEVVGTAICNLYISLNTWTVSDFCERVVKVNKPILEYVVKNSRILTPEYACSVLLQKEVCYHSHPALSWRIEVPEGGPSELPNTSSPERQSPLKILHLSDFHISHDYEVNGVSNCGYPVCSKQMGGPTIWGTMELA
;
A
#
# COMPACT_ATOMS: atom_id res chain seq x y z
N MET A 1 -17.70 18.78 0.74
CA MET A 1 -16.57 18.45 -0.15
C MET A 1 -15.39 18.15 0.75
N GLU A 2 -15.31 16.95 1.31
CA GLU A 2 -14.27 16.58 2.28
C GLU A 2 -14.43 15.07 2.45
N ASN A 3 -13.37 14.31 2.16
CA ASN A 3 -13.15 12.87 2.49
C ASN A 3 -12.03 12.24 1.64
N TYR A 4 -11.24 13.02 0.89
CA TYR A 4 -10.06 12.51 0.16
C TYR A 4 -8.91 12.03 1.08
N TRP A 5 -8.99 12.27 2.39
CA TRP A 5 -8.01 11.83 3.38
C TRP A 5 -8.03 10.32 3.68
N LEU A 6 -9.03 9.57 3.21
CA LEU A 6 -9.12 8.11 3.42
C LEU A 6 -8.38 7.27 2.35
N LEU A 7 -7.87 7.89 1.28
CA LEU A 7 -6.91 7.26 0.37
C LEU A 7 -5.52 7.23 1.01
N LEU A 8 -5.19 8.24 1.80
CA LEU A 8 -3.88 8.36 2.43
C LEU A 8 -3.52 7.20 3.38
N PRO A 9 -4.36 6.60 4.24
CA PRO A 9 -3.90 5.48 5.06
C PRO A 9 -3.62 4.18 4.26
N LEU A 10 -4.33 3.93 3.15
CA LEU A 10 -4.01 2.81 2.26
C LEU A 10 -2.73 3.08 1.45
N PHE A 11 -2.49 4.33 1.04
CA PHE A 11 -1.27 4.78 0.35
C PHE A 11 -0.10 5.15 1.31
N ALA A 12 -0.34 5.44 2.58
CA ALA A 12 0.66 5.82 3.58
C ALA A 12 1.18 4.58 4.32
N ALA A 13 0.38 3.52 4.45
CA ALA A 13 0.92 2.18 4.71
C ALA A 13 1.93 1.78 3.62
N ILE A 14 1.71 2.21 2.38
CA ILE A 14 2.63 2.01 1.24
C ILE A 14 3.85 2.96 1.33
N CYS A 15 3.69 4.22 1.78
CA CYS A 15 4.78 5.22 1.79
C CYS A 15 5.63 5.30 3.07
N ALA A 16 5.27 4.62 4.17
CA ALA A 16 5.97 4.75 5.45
C ALA A 16 7.25 3.88 5.61
N GLN A 17 7.68 3.14 4.57
CA GLN A 17 8.79 2.19 4.70
C GLN A 17 9.93 2.45 3.71
N ASN A 18 10.67 3.55 3.92
CA ASN A 18 12.03 3.68 3.42
C ASN A 18 13.00 3.46 4.58
N GLY A 19 13.42 2.21 4.76
CA GLY A 19 14.34 1.84 5.84
C GLY A 19 14.57 0.34 5.97
N ALA A 20 14.74 -0.38 4.86
CA ALA A 20 15.32 -1.73 4.90
C ALA A 20 16.54 -1.74 3.99
N SER A 21 17.71 -1.90 4.60
CA SER A 21 19.01 -1.98 3.95
C SER A 21 19.06 -3.13 2.95
N GLN A 22 19.64 -2.87 1.79
CA GLN A 22 20.13 -3.87 0.85
C GLN A 22 21.10 -4.80 1.56
N ASP A 23 20.81 -6.10 1.51
CA ASP A 23 21.78 -7.17 1.28
C ASP A 23 21.00 -8.48 1.18
N GLN A 24 20.74 -8.95 -0.05
CA GLN A 24 20.76 -10.38 -0.32
C GLN A 24 20.89 -10.67 -1.82
N LEU A 25 22.09 -11.19 -2.10
CA LEU A 25 22.56 -11.96 -3.25
C LEU A 25 21.46 -12.88 -3.81
N TYR A 26 21.33 -12.88 -5.15
CA TYR A 26 20.48 -13.78 -5.94
C TYR A 26 20.42 -15.21 -5.37
N PRO A 27 19.22 -15.77 -5.09
CA PRO A 27 19.11 -17.19 -4.78
C PRO A 27 19.32 -18.04 -6.04
N GLU A 28 19.94 -19.20 -5.86
CA GLU A 28 20.07 -20.26 -6.86
C GLU A 28 18.70 -20.66 -7.45
N GLU A 29 18.70 -21.11 -8.71
CA GLU A 29 17.52 -21.60 -9.42
C GLU A 29 16.93 -22.85 -8.73
N ASP A 30 16.00 -22.63 -7.79
CA ASP A 30 15.11 -23.66 -7.29
C ASP A 30 14.10 -24.03 -8.40
N GLY A 31 13.91 -25.34 -8.61
CA GLY A 31 12.99 -25.89 -9.61
C GLY A 31 11.52 -25.42 -9.43
N PRO A 32 10.60 -25.86 -10.31
CA PRO A 32 9.22 -25.36 -10.31
C PRO A 32 8.54 -25.60 -8.95
N GLN A 33 8.30 -24.51 -8.22
CA GLN A 33 7.62 -24.53 -6.92
C GLN A 33 6.17 -24.98 -7.09
N SER A 34 5.68 -25.76 -6.13
CA SER A 34 4.26 -26.12 -6.10
C SER A 34 3.38 -24.87 -5.97
N LEU A 35 2.15 -24.92 -6.50
CA LEU A 35 1.18 -23.81 -6.36
C LEU A 35 0.99 -23.43 -4.88
N ASP A 36 0.97 -24.41 -3.98
CA ASP A 36 0.78 -24.16 -2.54
C ASP A 36 1.98 -23.40 -1.92
N GLU A 37 3.20 -23.64 -2.40
CA GLU A 37 4.38 -22.86 -1.97
C GLU A 37 4.33 -21.42 -2.48
N GLN A 38 3.93 -21.22 -3.73
CA GLN A 38 3.74 -19.88 -4.28
C GLN A 38 2.66 -19.09 -3.57
N LEU A 39 1.58 -19.76 -3.18
CA LEU A 39 0.50 -19.14 -2.40
C LEU A 39 1.00 -18.67 -1.03
N LYS A 40 1.81 -19.48 -0.34
CA LYS A 40 2.45 -19.08 0.91
C LYS A 40 3.40 -17.89 0.69
N THR A 41 4.17 -17.91 -0.40
CA THR A 41 5.07 -16.81 -0.77
C THR A 41 4.29 -15.53 -1.05
N LEU A 42 3.18 -15.60 -1.79
CA LEU A 42 2.30 -14.47 -2.07
C LEU A 42 1.73 -13.86 -0.79
N GLU A 43 1.21 -14.70 0.11
CA GLU A 43 0.69 -14.27 1.40
C GLU A 43 1.76 -13.54 2.23
N LYS A 44 2.97 -14.10 2.29
CA LYS A 44 4.11 -13.48 2.96
C LYS A 44 4.53 -12.16 2.32
N GLN A 45 4.63 -12.10 0.99
CA GLN A 45 4.96 -10.88 0.28
C GLN A 45 3.90 -9.80 0.51
N PHE A 46 2.62 -10.18 0.56
CA PHE A 46 1.53 -9.27 0.85
C PHE A 46 1.57 -8.74 2.28
N ALA A 47 1.76 -9.61 3.27
CA ALA A 47 1.93 -9.21 4.67
C ALA A 47 3.11 -8.23 4.86
N ASN A 48 4.27 -8.56 4.26
CA ASN A 48 5.44 -7.71 4.29
C ASN A 48 5.19 -6.35 3.63
N HIS A 49 4.49 -6.31 2.49
CA HIS A 49 4.15 -5.06 1.81
C HIS A 49 3.26 -4.14 2.65
N LEU A 50 2.43 -4.72 3.52
CA LEU A 50 1.58 -3.99 4.44
C LEU A 50 2.24 -3.69 5.79
N GLY A 51 3.50 -4.08 5.99
CA GLY A 51 4.20 -3.93 7.28
C GLY A 51 3.64 -4.79 8.40
N ILE A 52 3.03 -5.94 8.08
CA ILE A 52 2.49 -6.87 9.07
C ILE A 52 3.57 -7.89 9.41
N ASP A 53 4.38 -7.60 10.42
CA ASP A 53 5.51 -8.45 10.84
C ASP A 53 5.07 -9.67 11.67
N ARG A 54 3.86 -9.64 12.24
CA ARG A 54 3.30 -10.72 13.07
C ARG A 54 1.88 -11.03 12.61
N TYR A 55 1.71 -12.13 11.88
CA TYR A 55 0.42 -12.64 11.44
C TYR A 55 0.34 -14.15 11.59
N THR A 56 -0.89 -14.67 11.61
CA THR A 56 -1.15 -16.10 11.47
C THR A 56 -1.44 -16.39 10.00
N PRO A 57 -0.66 -17.23 9.31
CA PRO A 57 -0.94 -17.58 7.93
C PRO A 57 -2.32 -18.23 7.80
N MET A 58 -3.04 -17.89 6.75
CA MET A 58 -4.31 -18.51 6.41
C MET A 58 -4.10 -19.96 5.97
N GLY A 59 -5.14 -20.77 6.19
CA GLY A 59 -5.20 -22.10 5.59
C GLY A 59 -5.18 -21.98 4.07
N VAL A 60 -4.42 -22.83 3.39
CA VAL A 60 -4.26 -22.82 1.92
C VAL A 60 -5.61 -22.80 1.18
N LEU A 61 -6.59 -23.56 1.65
CA LEU A 61 -7.93 -23.58 1.04
C LEU A 61 -8.67 -22.24 1.20
N GLN A 62 -8.56 -21.61 2.36
CA GLN A 62 -9.15 -20.31 2.63
C GLN A 62 -8.53 -19.23 1.73
N PHE A 63 -7.19 -19.26 1.59
CA PHE A 63 -6.49 -18.33 0.72
C PHE A 63 -6.83 -18.55 -0.76
N LYS A 64 -6.94 -19.81 -1.21
CA LYS A 64 -7.43 -20.14 -2.57
C LYS A 64 -8.84 -19.58 -2.83
N ASN A 65 -9.77 -19.72 -1.88
CA ASN A 65 -11.11 -19.17 -2.02
C ASN A 65 -11.11 -17.65 -2.11
N LEU A 66 -10.25 -16.98 -1.34
CA LEU A 66 -10.09 -15.53 -1.40
C LEU A 66 -9.56 -15.09 -2.77
N LEU A 67 -8.52 -15.75 -3.29
CA LEU A 67 -7.95 -15.45 -4.61
C LEU A 67 -8.90 -15.78 -5.76
N SER A 68 -9.72 -16.82 -5.61
CA SER A 68 -10.80 -17.16 -6.54
C SER A 68 -11.88 -16.10 -6.55
N THR A 69 -12.29 -15.60 -5.37
CA THR A 69 -13.24 -14.48 -5.22
C THR A 69 -12.67 -13.21 -5.85
N ALA A 70 -11.37 -12.98 -5.72
CA ALA A 70 -10.66 -11.88 -6.36
C ALA A 70 -10.39 -12.12 -7.87
N GLY A 71 -10.82 -13.25 -8.41
CA GLY A 71 -10.74 -13.57 -9.84
C GLY A 71 -9.34 -13.80 -10.38
N ILE A 72 -8.33 -14.07 -9.53
CA ILE A 72 -6.92 -14.17 -9.95
C ILE A 72 -6.30 -15.55 -9.75
N LEU A 73 -7.02 -16.50 -9.15
CA LEU A 73 -6.47 -17.84 -8.88
C LEU A 73 -6.00 -18.56 -10.16
N GLU A 74 -6.76 -18.43 -11.25
CA GLU A 74 -6.41 -19.02 -12.56
C GLU A 74 -5.22 -18.31 -13.23
N ASP A 75 -5.18 -16.97 -13.16
CA ASP A 75 -4.05 -16.17 -13.67
C ASP A 75 -2.74 -16.51 -12.94
N LEU A 76 -2.80 -16.72 -11.63
CA LEU A 76 -1.65 -17.14 -10.83
C LEU A 76 -1.17 -18.54 -11.25
N ASN A 77 -2.10 -19.48 -11.45
CA ASN A 77 -1.77 -20.84 -11.87
C ASN A 77 -1.16 -20.91 -13.29
N THR A 78 -1.44 -19.93 -14.15
CA THR A 78 -0.99 -19.93 -15.56
C THR A 78 0.22 -19.03 -15.82
N ARG A 79 0.41 -17.93 -15.08
CA ARG A 79 1.42 -16.90 -15.38
C ARG A 79 2.43 -16.64 -14.26
N ALA A 80 2.19 -17.06 -13.02
CA ALA A 80 3.02 -16.66 -11.87
C ALA A 80 4.25 -17.57 -11.61
N LEU A 81 4.63 -18.41 -12.57
CA LEU A 81 5.29 -19.67 -12.24
C LEU A 81 6.73 -19.83 -12.77
N GLU A 82 7.56 -18.79 -12.72
CA GLU A 82 9.02 -18.95 -12.97
C GLU A 82 9.93 -18.16 -12.02
N VAL A 83 9.45 -17.12 -11.30
CA VAL A 83 10.29 -16.31 -10.41
C VAL A 83 9.54 -15.94 -9.11
N PRO A 84 9.92 -16.50 -7.94
CA PRO A 84 9.27 -16.23 -6.65
C PRO A 84 9.16 -14.74 -6.30
N ASP A 85 10.15 -13.94 -6.68
CA ASP A 85 10.18 -12.49 -6.41
C ASP A 85 9.14 -11.68 -7.21
N ARG A 86 8.49 -12.28 -8.21
CA ARG A 86 7.50 -11.61 -9.08
C ARG A 86 6.06 -12.00 -8.82
N ILE A 87 5.80 -12.91 -7.87
CA ILE A 87 4.46 -13.46 -7.63
C ILE A 87 3.47 -12.35 -7.24
N ILE A 88 3.82 -11.47 -6.29
CA ILE A 88 2.98 -10.32 -5.92
C ILE A 88 2.75 -9.34 -7.07
N CYS A 89 3.74 -9.13 -7.94
CA CYS A 89 3.58 -8.29 -9.13
C CYS A 89 2.57 -8.93 -10.10
N GLY A 90 2.69 -10.22 -10.37
CA GLY A 90 1.79 -10.97 -11.24
C GLY A 90 0.35 -10.97 -10.72
N ALA A 91 0.17 -11.20 -9.41
CA ALA A 91 -1.12 -11.11 -8.72
C ALA A 91 -1.77 -9.73 -8.89
N CYS A 92 -1.00 -8.66 -8.62
CA CYS A 92 -1.47 -7.30 -8.78
C CYS A 92 -1.87 -7.02 -10.24
N GLN A 93 -1.03 -7.39 -11.20
CA GLN A 93 -1.31 -7.12 -12.61
C GLN A 93 -2.55 -7.88 -13.10
N ALA A 94 -2.77 -9.11 -12.60
CA ALA A 94 -3.98 -9.86 -12.89
C ALA A 94 -5.23 -9.15 -12.34
N LEU A 95 -5.18 -8.63 -11.11
CA LEU A 95 -6.28 -7.84 -10.55
C LEU A 95 -6.59 -6.60 -11.41
N ILE A 96 -5.57 -5.85 -11.80
CA ILE A 96 -5.76 -4.64 -12.62
C ILE A 96 -6.34 -5.00 -13.99
N ARG A 97 -5.85 -6.06 -14.64
CA ARG A 97 -6.44 -6.54 -15.91
C ARG A 97 -7.91 -6.90 -15.75
N ASN A 98 -8.25 -7.68 -14.73
CA ASN A 98 -9.63 -8.14 -14.51
C ASN A 98 -10.58 -6.98 -14.17
N LEU A 99 -10.10 -5.94 -13.48
CA LEU A 99 -10.85 -4.70 -13.26
C LEU A 99 -11.08 -3.94 -14.58
N GLN A 100 -10.06 -3.84 -15.43
CA GLN A 100 -10.16 -3.14 -16.72
C GLN A 100 -11.08 -3.84 -17.71
N THR A 101 -11.06 -5.17 -17.73
CA THR A 101 -11.96 -5.99 -18.57
C THR A 101 -13.38 -6.10 -18.00
N HIS A 102 -13.65 -5.50 -16.82
CA HIS A 102 -14.91 -5.62 -16.08
C HIS A 102 -15.27 -7.09 -15.73
N SER A 103 -14.28 -7.97 -15.71
CA SER A 103 -14.45 -9.36 -15.25
C SER A 103 -14.71 -9.43 -13.74
N ILE A 104 -14.26 -8.41 -13.00
CA ILE A 104 -14.48 -8.23 -11.57
C ILE A 104 -14.74 -6.75 -11.26
N SER A 105 -15.47 -6.46 -10.19
CA SER A 105 -15.73 -5.09 -9.74
C SER A 105 -14.70 -4.61 -8.71
N VAL A 106 -14.51 -3.29 -8.64
CA VAL A 106 -13.69 -2.64 -7.61
C VAL A 106 -14.14 -3.02 -6.20
N GLU A 107 -15.44 -3.21 -6.00
CA GLU A 107 -16.01 -3.62 -4.72
C GLU A 107 -15.58 -5.03 -4.29
N VAL A 108 -15.58 -5.99 -5.23
CA VAL A 108 -15.14 -7.37 -4.93
C VAL A 108 -13.65 -7.39 -4.64
N VAL A 109 -12.83 -6.73 -5.46
CA VAL A 109 -11.36 -6.65 -5.25
C VAL A 109 -11.04 -5.93 -3.94
N GLY A 110 -11.66 -4.78 -3.69
CA GLY A 110 -11.44 -4.00 -2.46
C GLY A 110 -11.82 -4.78 -1.21
N THR A 111 -12.96 -5.47 -1.25
CA THR A 111 -13.41 -6.34 -0.15
C THR A 111 -12.46 -7.51 0.07
N ALA A 112 -11.99 -8.17 -0.99
CA ALA A 112 -11.06 -9.29 -0.88
C ALA A 112 -9.70 -8.87 -0.30
N ILE A 113 -9.11 -7.77 -0.78
CA ILE A 113 -7.86 -7.22 -0.26
C ILE A 113 -8.02 -6.80 1.20
N CYS A 114 -9.13 -6.16 1.55
CA CYS A 114 -9.36 -5.73 2.92
C CYS A 114 -9.61 -6.91 3.86
N ASN A 115 -10.34 -7.93 3.42
CA ASN A 115 -10.53 -9.17 4.20
C ASN A 115 -9.21 -9.92 4.38
N LEU A 116 -8.32 -9.90 3.37
CA LEU A 116 -6.97 -10.42 3.49
C LEU A 116 -6.18 -9.63 4.56
N TYR A 117 -6.22 -8.30 4.51
CA TYR A 117 -5.61 -7.44 5.55
C TYR A 117 -6.13 -7.78 6.96
N ILE A 118 -7.46 -7.85 7.14
CA ILE A 118 -8.06 -8.20 8.43
C ILE A 118 -7.65 -9.61 8.87
N SER A 119 -7.65 -10.58 7.97
CA SER A 119 -7.32 -11.98 8.29
C SER A 119 -5.86 -12.16 8.72
N LEU A 120 -4.96 -11.33 8.18
CA LEU A 120 -3.56 -11.29 8.57
C LEU A 120 -3.35 -10.48 9.85
N ASN A 121 -4.26 -9.58 10.20
CA ASN A 121 -4.17 -8.82 11.43
C ASN A 121 -4.82 -9.55 12.61
N THR A 122 -4.33 -9.31 13.82
CA THR A 122 -4.72 -10.06 15.03
C THR A 122 -6.02 -9.59 15.68
N TRP A 123 -6.60 -8.47 15.23
CA TRP A 123 -7.77 -7.86 15.86
C TRP A 123 -8.79 -7.45 14.79
N THR A 124 -10.05 -7.83 14.98
CA THR A 124 -11.10 -7.69 13.97
C THR A 124 -12.29 -6.88 14.47
N VAL A 125 -12.83 -6.02 13.60
CA VAL A 125 -14.15 -5.40 13.75
C VAL A 125 -14.86 -5.50 12.40
N SER A 126 -16.17 -5.72 12.43
CA SER A 126 -16.95 -6.26 11.31
C SER A 126 -17.21 -5.31 10.13
N ASP A 127 -17.05 -4.00 10.29
CA ASP A 127 -17.53 -2.99 9.32
C ASP A 127 -16.43 -2.05 8.78
N PHE A 128 -15.17 -2.25 9.19
CA PHE A 128 -14.03 -1.49 8.67
C PHE A 128 -13.89 -1.61 7.14
N CYS A 129 -13.88 -2.85 6.63
CA CYS A 129 -13.69 -3.08 5.20
C CYS A 129 -14.82 -2.51 4.35
N GLU A 130 -16.06 -2.69 4.79
CA GLU A 130 -17.22 -2.12 4.10
C GLU A 130 -17.06 -0.60 3.97
N ARG A 131 -16.71 0.09 5.06
CA ARG A 131 -16.52 1.55 5.05
C ARG A 131 -15.38 1.99 4.15
N VAL A 132 -14.22 1.35 4.24
CA VAL A 132 -13.05 1.69 3.42
C VAL A 132 -13.36 1.50 1.93
N VAL A 133 -13.95 0.36 1.56
CA VAL A 133 -14.32 0.08 0.16
C VAL A 133 -15.37 1.07 -0.31
N LYS A 134 -16.42 1.31 0.48
CA LYS A 134 -17.52 2.21 0.13
C LYS A 134 -17.05 3.64 -0.15
N VAL A 135 -16.13 4.17 0.65
CA VAL A 135 -15.61 5.53 0.46
C VAL A 135 -14.72 5.63 -0.76
N ASN A 136 -13.88 4.61 -1.02
CA ASN A 136 -12.87 4.67 -2.08
C ASN A 136 -13.37 4.16 -3.44
N LYS A 137 -14.43 3.34 -3.47
CA LYS A 137 -14.97 2.74 -4.70
C LYS A 137 -15.20 3.75 -5.83
N PRO A 138 -15.90 4.89 -5.64
CA PRO A 138 -16.24 5.78 -6.76
C PRO A 138 -15.01 6.36 -7.48
N ILE A 139 -13.98 6.73 -6.72
CA ILE A 139 -12.75 7.29 -7.30
C ILE A 139 -11.91 6.21 -7.98
N LEU A 140 -11.82 5.01 -7.39
CA LEU A 140 -11.11 3.88 -7.98
C LEU A 140 -11.78 3.42 -9.30
N GLU A 141 -13.12 3.33 -9.32
CA GLU A 141 -13.88 3.04 -10.55
C GLU A 141 -13.64 4.12 -11.62
N TYR A 142 -13.62 5.39 -11.22
CA TYR A 142 -13.30 6.49 -12.14
C TYR A 142 -11.89 6.36 -12.72
N VAL A 143 -10.88 6.06 -11.90
CA VAL A 143 -9.49 5.91 -12.35
C VAL A 143 -9.35 4.73 -13.31
N VAL A 144 -9.90 3.56 -12.97
CA VAL A 144 -9.86 2.36 -13.83
C VAL A 144 -10.54 2.63 -15.18
N LYS A 145 -11.67 3.34 -15.18
CA LYS A 145 -12.45 3.62 -16.39
C LYS A 145 -11.84 4.71 -17.28
N ASN A 146 -11.23 5.74 -16.70
CA ASN A 146 -10.88 6.97 -17.43
C ASN A 146 -9.37 7.21 -17.60
N SER A 147 -8.51 6.50 -16.87
CA SER A 147 -7.06 6.70 -16.96
C SER A 147 -6.49 6.02 -18.20
N ARG A 148 -5.99 6.83 -19.15
CA ARG A 148 -5.36 6.34 -20.39
C ARG A 148 -3.96 5.78 -20.18
N ILE A 149 -3.32 6.12 -19.06
CA ILE A 149 -1.95 5.71 -18.73
C ILE A 149 -1.91 4.49 -17.82
N LEU A 150 -3.06 4.03 -17.33
CA LEU A 150 -3.15 2.92 -16.39
C LEU A 150 -2.94 1.60 -17.11
N THR A 151 -1.68 1.19 -17.29
CA THR A 151 -1.37 -0.21 -17.60
C THR A 151 -1.31 -1.03 -16.31
N PRO A 152 -1.57 -2.35 -16.35
CA PRO A 152 -1.38 -3.23 -15.18
C PRO A 152 0.00 -3.10 -14.56
N GLU A 153 1.03 -3.02 -15.38
CA GLU A 153 2.42 -2.87 -14.97
C GLU A 153 2.64 -1.52 -14.27
N TYR A 154 2.14 -0.43 -14.84
CA TYR A 154 2.23 0.90 -14.25
C TYR A 154 1.49 0.97 -12.91
N ALA A 155 0.24 0.51 -12.87
CA ALA A 155 -0.56 0.47 -11.67
C ALA A 155 0.16 -0.26 -10.54
N CYS A 156 0.69 -1.45 -10.81
CA CYS A 156 1.38 -2.26 -9.82
C CYS A 156 2.73 -1.70 -9.41
N SER A 157 3.44 -1.00 -10.30
CA SER A 157 4.68 -0.30 -9.92
C SER A 157 4.43 0.82 -8.90
N VAL A 158 3.33 1.55 -9.07
CA VAL A 158 2.92 2.64 -8.16
C VAL A 158 2.36 2.09 -6.85
N LEU A 159 1.54 1.04 -6.91
CA LEU A 159 0.90 0.46 -5.74
C LEU A 159 1.90 -0.31 -4.87
N LEU A 160 2.76 -1.12 -5.47
CA LEU A 160 3.66 -1.99 -4.71
C LEU A 160 4.97 -1.30 -4.32
N GLN A 161 5.40 -0.30 -5.10
CA GLN A 161 6.67 0.43 -4.90
C GLN A 161 7.89 -0.49 -4.70
N LYS A 162 7.88 -1.66 -5.37
CA LYS A 162 8.98 -2.63 -5.34
C LYS A 162 9.79 -2.54 -6.62
N GLU A 163 11.12 -2.59 -6.49
CA GLU A 163 12.04 -2.62 -7.63
C GLU A 163 11.74 -3.76 -8.60
N VAL A 164 11.30 -4.92 -8.08
CA VAL A 164 10.93 -6.09 -8.87
C VAL A 164 9.63 -5.93 -9.66
N CYS A 165 8.76 -4.98 -9.30
CA CYS A 165 7.52 -4.66 -10.00
C CYS A 165 7.68 -3.38 -10.83
N TYR A 166 8.73 -3.29 -11.64
CA TYR A 166 9.05 -2.08 -12.40
C TYR A 166 8.24 -1.96 -13.71
N HIS A 167 7.82 -0.73 -14.03
CA HIS A 167 7.23 -0.37 -15.30
C HIS A 167 8.25 0.34 -16.18
N SER A 168 8.65 -0.30 -17.29
CA SER A 168 9.71 0.19 -18.18
C SER A 168 9.34 1.37 -19.08
N HIS A 169 8.07 1.79 -19.08
CA HIS A 169 7.60 2.79 -20.03
C HIS A 169 7.57 4.22 -19.46
N PRO A 170 7.81 5.23 -20.32
CA PRO A 170 7.98 6.63 -19.98
C PRO A 170 6.67 7.37 -19.63
N ALA A 171 5.63 6.71 -19.11
CA ALA A 171 4.39 7.40 -18.71
C ALA A 171 4.61 8.52 -17.67
N LEU A 172 5.80 8.54 -17.06
CA LEU A 172 6.28 9.58 -16.14
C LEU A 172 7.35 10.50 -16.73
N SER A 173 7.77 10.31 -17.98
CA SER A 173 8.73 11.18 -18.64
C SER A 173 8.01 12.37 -19.25
N TRP A 174 7.89 13.43 -18.46
CA TRP A 174 7.44 14.73 -18.92
C TRP A 174 8.59 15.72 -18.83
N ARG A 175 8.54 16.75 -19.67
CA ARG A 175 9.47 17.89 -19.64
C ARG A 175 8.63 19.15 -19.49
N ILE A 176 9.10 20.06 -18.64
CA ILE A 176 8.61 21.43 -18.62
C ILE A 176 9.67 22.28 -19.29
N GLU A 177 9.23 23.12 -20.21
CA GLU A 177 10.09 24.16 -20.79
C GLU A 177 10.28 25.25 -19.75
N VAL A 178 11.53 25.48 -19.37
CA VAL A 178 11.90 26.59 -18.50
C VAL A 178 12.06 27.82 -19.39
N PRO A 179 11.28 28.90 -19.17
CA PRO A 179 11.42 30.12 -19.96
C PRO A 179 12.85 30.67 -19.91
N GLU A 180 13.32 31.17 -21.05
CA GLU A 180 14.59 31.90 -21.11
C GLU A 180 14.49 33.23 -20.33
N GLY A 181 15.61 33.73 -19.81
CA GLY A 181 15.67 35.02 -19.09
C GLY A 181 15.74 34.95 -17.56
N GLY A 182 16.10 33.79 -16.99
CA GLY A 182 16.49 33.72 -15.58
C GLY A 182 17.70 34.61 -15.27
N PRO A 183 17.89 35.04 -14.00
CA PRO A 183 19.00 35.90 -13.63
C PRO A 183 20.35 35.26 -14.01
N SER A 184 21.14 35.97 -14.82
CA SER A 184 22.46 35.50 -15.31
C SER A 184 23.50 35.37 -14.20
N GLU A 185 23.25 35.99 -13.05
CA GLU A 185 24.11 35.96 -11.87
C GLU A 185 23.25 35.67 -10.63
N LEU A 186 23.64 34.64 -9.87
CA LEU A 186 23.13 34.47 -8.52
C LEU A 186 23.57 35.69 -7.69
N PRO A 187 22.71 36.27 -6.84
CA PRO A 187 23.14 37.32 -5.92
C PRO A 187 24.34 36.81 -5.11
N ASN A 188 25.47 37.53 -5.17
CA ASN A 188 26.64 37.19 -4.36
C ASN A 188 26.20 37.06 -2.89
N THR A 189 26.30 35.85 -2.34
CA THR A 189 25.87 35.52 -0.97
C THR A 189 26.78 36.09 0.12
N SER A 190 27.68 37.02 -0.23
CA SER A 190 28.32 37.90 0.75
C SER A 190 27.26 38.88 1.28
N SER A 191 26.26 38.35 2.01
CA SER A 191 25.40 39.20 2.82
C SER A 191 26.30 39.87 3.86
N PRO A 192 26.21 41.19 4.01
CA PRO A 192 27.09 41.95 4.89
C PRO A 192 26.99 41.38 6.31
N GLU A 193 28.08 41.49 7.05
CA GLU A 193 28.26 41.10 8.47
C GLU A 193 27.24 41.75 9.46
N ARG A 194 26.07 42.23 9.00
CA ARG A 194 25.06 43.00 9.74
C ARG A 194 23.61 42.71 9.36
N GLN A 195 23.24 41.46 9.06
CA GLN A 195 21.84 41.06 9.05
C GLN A 195 21.57 40.11 10.22
N SER A 196 20.63 40.48 11.10
CA SER A 196 20.16 39.58 12.15
C SER A 196 19.65 38.28 11.51
N PRO A 197 20.02 37.10 12.05
CA PRO A 197 19.61 35.84 11.45
C PRO A 197 18.09 35.72 11.39
N LEU A 198 17.56 35.41 10.21
CA LEU A 198 16.16 35.09 10.02
C LEU A 198 15.87 33.76 10.72
N LYS A 199 14.91 33.76 11.65
CA LYS A 199 14.43 32.54 12.30
C LYS A 199 13.12 32.12 11.64
N ILE A 200 13.12 30.98 10.98
CA ILE A 200 11.93 30.40 10.33
C ILE A 200 11.50 29.18 11.14
N LEU A 201 10.23 29.17 11.56
CA LEU A 201 9.57 27.99 12.12
C LEU A 201 8.80 27.30 11.00
N HIS A 202 9.21 26.07 10.66
CA HIS A 202 8.52 25.22 9.69
C HIS A 202 7.97 24.00 10.41
N LEU A 203 6.65 23.91 10.48
CA LEU A 203 5.95 22.78 11.09
C LEU A 203 5.09 22.11 10.02
N SER A 204 5.12 20.78 9.97
CA SER A 204 4.41 19.93 9.01
C SER A 204 3.85 18.70 9.73
N ASP A 205 2.92 17.99 9.08
CA ASP A 205 2.45 16.66 9.49
C ASP A 205 1.80 16.61 10.88
N PHE A 206 1.08 17.68 11.27
CA PHE A 206 0.41 17.77 12.58
C PHE A 206 -0.63 16.67 12.86
N HIS A 207 -1.14 15.97 11.83
CA HIS A 207 -2.10 14.87 11.88
C HIS A 207 -3.00 14.87 13.13
N ILE A 208 -3.85 15.89 13.24
CA ILE A 208 -4.71 16.10 14.42
C ILE A 208 -5.86 15.09 14.39
N SER A 209 -5.90 14.19 15.37
CA SER A 209 -7.01 13.24 15.56
C SER A 209 -8.01 13.83 16.56
N HIS A 210 -9.19 14.24 16.09
CA HIS A 210 -10.24 14.82 16.94
C HIS A 210 -10.86 13.81 17.93
N ASP A 211 -10.60 12.53 17.71
CA ASP A 211 -11.07 11.39 18.50
C ASP A 211 -9.95 10.72 19.29
N TYR A 212 -8.81 11.41 19.48
CA TYR A 212 -7.73 10.93 20.35
C TYR A 212 -8.21 10.80 21.79
N GLU A 213 -7.95 9.65 22.40
CA GLU A 213 -8.30 9.35 23.79
C GLU A 213 -7.04 9.05 24.60
N VAL A 214 -6.89 9.72 25.75
CA VAL A 214 -5.81 9.40 26.69
C VAL A 214 -6.02 7.99 27.23
N ASN A 215 -4.97 7.17 27.22
CA ASN A 215 -5.02 5.74 27.53
C ASN A 215 -5.87 4.90 26.56
N GLY A 216 -6.17 5.43 25.37
CA GLY A 216 -6.75 4.63 24.28
C GLY A 216 -5.84 3.46 23.89
N VAL A 217 -6.45 2.39 23.36
CA VAL A 217 -5.72 1.19 22.95
C VAL A 217 -4.74 1.55 21.82
N SER A 218 -3.44 1.37 22.06
CA SER A 218 -2.38 1.67 21.09
C SER A 218 -2.21 0.58 20.04
N ASN A 219 -2.54 -0.67 20.37
CA ASN A 219 -2.54 -1.81 19.45
C ASN A 219 -3.95 -2.35 19.29
N CYS A 220 -4.67 -1.79 18.33
CA CYS A 220 -6.11 -2.03 18.13
C CYS A 220 -6.43 -2.78 16.83
N GLY A 221 -5.41 -3.15 16.04
CA GLY A 221 -5.56 -3.77 14.71
C GLY A 221 -6.10 -2.88 13.60
N TYR A 222 -6.25 -1.58 13.85
CA TYR A 222 -6.54 -0.59 12.80
C TYR A 222 -5.27 0.14 12.36
N PRO A 223 -5.27 0.75 11.16
CA PRO A 223 -4.19 1.63 10.72
C PRO A 223 -3.97 2.84 11.63
N VAL A 224 -5.00 3.27 12.38
CA VAL A 224 -4.93 4.38 13.34
C VAL A 224 -5.62 3.97 14.63
N CYS A 225 -4.87 3.97 15.73
CA CYS A 225 -5.30 3.57 17.07
C CYS A 225 -5.34 4.77 18.03
N SER A 226 -5.38 4.52 19.35
CA SER A 226 -5.42 5.55 20.40
C SER A 226 -6.69 6.41 20.35
N LYS A 227 -7.81 5.80 19.95
CA LYS A 227 -9.14 6.40 19.83
C LYS A 227 -10.10 5.78 20.85
N GLN A 228 -11.18 6.49 21.16
CA GLN A 228 -12.26 5.94 21.98
C GLN A 228 -12.96 4.80 21.24
N MET A 229 -12.65 3.55 21.59
CA MET A 229 -13.36 2.39 21.08
C MET A 229 -14.52 2.07 22.02
N GLY A 230 -15.75 2.22 21.55
CA GLY A 230 -16.98 1.92 22.31
C GLY A 230 -17.24 0.42 22.56
N GLY A 231 -16.20 -0.38 22.84
CA GLY A 231 -16.26 -1.82 23.10
C GLY A 231 -15.43 -2.19 24.33
N PRO A 232 -15.62 -3.41 24.91
CA PRO A 232 -15.08 -3.75 26.21
C PRO A 232 -13.57 -3.62 26.20
N THR A 233 -13.07 -2.85 27.16
CA THR A 233 -11.67 -2.61 27.47
C THR A 233 -10.90 -3.92 27.38
N ILE A 234 -10.12 -4.11 26.32
CA ILE A 234 -9.06 -5.11 26.32
C ILE A 234 -8.00 -4.56 27.27
N TRP A 235 -8.10 -4.97 28.53
CA TRP A 235 -7.05 -4.83 29.53
C TRP A 235 -5.87 -5.70 29.08
N GLY A 236 -5.13 -5.23 28.08
CA GLY A 236 -3.76 -5.64 27.87
C GLY A 236 -2.97 -5.01 29.00
N THR A 237 -2.50 -5.84 29.93
CA THR A 237 -1.61 -5.45 31.01
C THR A 237 -0.51 -4.54 30.48
N MET A 238 -0.36 -3.37 31.10
CA MET A 238 0.89 -2.61 31.10
C MET A 238 2.00 -3.53 31.60
N GLU A 239 2.71 -4.22 30.70
CA GLU A 239 4.09 -4.58 30.96
C GLU A 239 4.92 -3.36 30.61
N LEU A 240 5.27 -2.63 31.67
CA LEU A 240 6.35 -1.66 31.68
C LEU A 240 7.63 -2.40 31.28
N ALA A 241 8.21 -2.04 30.14
CA ALA A 241 9.62 -2.25 29.85
C ALA A 241 10.40 -1.00 30.28
#